data_AF-A0A8C5SJK3-F1
#
_entry.id   AF-A0A8C5SJK3-F1
#
_cell.length_a   1.000
_cell.length_b   1.000
_cell.length_c   1.000
_cell.angle_alpha   90.00
_cell.angle_beta   90.00
_cell.angle_gamma   90.00
#
_symmetry.space_group_name_H-M   'P 1'
#
loop_
_entity.id
_entity.type
_entity.pdbx_description
1 polymer ?
#
loop_
_entity_poly.entity_id
_entity_poly.type
_entity_poly.pdbx_seq_one_letter_code
_entity_poly.pdbx_strand_id
1 'polypeptide(L)' 'MDRSWPWRAVRELLCSFYAEVLPLEVFVRRLQMHTLARGQPQPLVQDGDPGSYCSLVAQCLVGRLADSLISVWFST' A
#
# COMPACT_ATOMS: atom_id res chain seq x y z
N MET A 1 -10.83 1.37 -12.21
CA MET A 1 -11.61 0.51 -11.30
C MET A 1 -12.23 1.40 -10.24
N ASP A 2 -13.53 1.62 -10.31
CA ASP A 2 -14.27 2.38 -9.31
C ASP A 2 -14.17 1.66 -7.96
N ARG A 3 -13.42 2.26 -7.03
CA ARG A 3 -13.25 1.77 -5.66
C ARG A 3 -14.62 1.75 -4.99
N SER A 4 -15.18 0.55 -4.91
CA SER A 4 -16.51 0.26 -4.41
C SER A 4 -16.70 0.74 -2.96
N TRP A 5 -17.96 0.95 -2.57
CA TRP A 5 -18.37 1.31 -1.20
C TRP A 5 -17.69 0.51 -0.07
N PRO A 6 -17.50 -0.83 -0.18
CA PRO A 6 -16.82 -1.63 0.82
C PRO A 6 -15.39 -1.14 1.13
N TRP A 7 -14.68 -0.68 0.09
CA TRP A 7 -13.32 -0.15 0.24
C TRP A 7 -13.27 1.12 1.08
N ARG A 8 -14.29 1.98 0.98
CA ARG A 8 -14.38 3.21 1.78
C ARG A 8 -14.62 2.87 3.25
N ALA A 9 -15.55 1.94 3.53
CA ALA A 9 -15.87 1.51 4.89
C ALA A 9 -14.67 0.82 5.57
N VAL A 10 -13.96 -0.08 4.87
CA VAL A 10 -12.75 -0.72 5.40
C VAL A 10 -11.66 0.31 5.68
N ARG A 11 -11.47 1.29 4.78
CA ARG A 11 -10.48 2.35 5.00
C ARG A 11 -10.84 3.24 6.19
N GLU A 12 -12.11 3.64 6.32
CA GLU A 12 -12.59 4.43 7.46
C GLU A 12 -12.43 3.68 8.79
N LEU A 13 -12.72 2.38 8.81
CA LEU A 13 -12.46 1.53 9.96
C LEU A 13 -10.96 1.51 10.30
N LEU A 14 -10.09 1.26 9.33
CA LEU A 14 -8.65 1.23 9.59
C LEU A 14 -8.11 2.59 10.06
N CYS A 15 -8.64 3.71 9.53
CA CYS A 15 -8.23 5.05 9.98
C CYS A 15 -8.52 5.34 11.46
N SER A 16 -9.40 4.58 12.13
CA SER A 16 -9.62 4.74 13.58
C SER A 16 -8.57 4.03 14.44
N PHE A 17 -7.85 3.06 13.87
CA PHE A 17 -6.82 2.27 14.57
C PHE A 17 -5.38 2.62 14.16
N TYR A 18 -5.20 3.16 12.95
CA TYR A 18 -3.90 3.47 12.38
C TYR A 18 -3.72 4.98 12.20
N ALA A 19 -2.52 5.47 12.49
CA ALA A 19 -2.17 6.89 12.31
C ALA A 19 -2.14 7.28 10.83
N GLU A 20 -1.90 6.31 9.95
CA GLU A 20 -1.89 6.51 8.51
C GLU A 20 -2.35 5.23 7.81
N VAL A 21 -3.26 5.36 6.84
CA VAL A 21 -3.72 4.26 5.99
C VAL A 21 -3.59 4.67 4.53
N LEU A 22 -2.85 3.89 3.74
CA LEU A 22 -2.52 4.19 2.34
C LEU A 22 -2.80 2.98 1.46
N PRO A 23 -3.14 3.17 0.18
CA PRO A 23 -3.02 2.09 -0.81
C PRO A 23 -1.58 1.58 -0.88
N LEU A 24 -1.40 0.27 -1.04
CA LEU A 24 -0.06 -0.34 -1.15
C LEU A 24 0.77 0.28 -2.28
N GLU A 25 0.12 0.67 -3.39
CA GLU A 25 0.77 1.35 -4.51
C GLU A 25 1.47 2.65 -4.09
N VAL A 26 0.76 3.46 -3.29
CA VAL A 26 1.24 4.75 -2.81
C VAL A 26 2.39 4.53 -1.83
N PHE A 27 2.26 3.52 -0.97
CA PHE A 27 3.33 3.13 -0.05
C PHE A 27 4.60 2.70 -0.79
N VAL A 28 4.48 1.79 -1.77
CA VAL A 28 5.61 1.32 -2.60
C VAL A 28 6.26 2.49 -3.35
N ARG A 29 5.47 3.40 -3.92
CA ARG A 29 6.00 4.58 -4.62
C ARG A 29 6.78 5.51 -3.68
N ARG A 30 6.26 5.77 -2.47
CA ARG A 30 6.98 6.56 -1.44
C ARG A 30 8.28 5.87 -1.03
N LEU A 31 8.23 4.55 -0.83
CA LEU A 31 9.40 3.76 -0.49
C LEU A 31 10.47 3.84 -1.59
N GLN A 32 10.08 3.62 -2.85
CA GLN A 32 10.98 3.73 -4.00
C GLN A 32 11.63 5.11 -4.10
N MET A 33 10.88 6.20 -3.91
CA MET A 33 11.45 7.56 -3.89
C MET A 33 12.48 7.74 -2.76
N HIS A 34 12.22 7.17 -1.59
CA HIS A 34 13.14 7.23 -0.47
C HIS A 34 14.40 6.37 -0.68
N THR A 35 14.28 5.23 -1.37
CA THR A 35 15.42 4.36 -1.73
C THR A 35 16.26 4.98 -2.86
N LEU A 36 15.63 5.63 -3.84
CA LEU A 36 16.27 6.44 -4.88
C LEU A 36 17.15 7.53 -4.28
N ALA A 37 16.66 8.23 -3.24
CA ALA A 37 17.43 9.24 -2.52
C ALA A 37 18.66 8.65 -1.76
N ARG A 38 18.68 7.34 -1.51
CA ARG A 38 19.78 6.64 -0.81
C ARG A 38 20.75 5.89 -1.74
N GLY A 39 20.58 5.99 -3.06
CA GLY A 39 21.61 5.62 -4.03
C GLY A 39 21.53 4.22 -4.64
N GLN A 40 20.49 3.42 -4.37
CA GLN A 40 20.23 2.19 -5.13
C GLN A 40 18.76 2.08 -5.56
N PRO A 41 18.46 2.29 -6.85
CA PRO A 41 17.12 2.06 -7.38
C PRO A 41 16.99 0.57 -7.73
N GLN A 42 16.83 -0.27 -6.71
CA GLN A 42 16.26 -1.59 -6.98
C GLN A 42 14.75 -1.41 -7.07
N PRO A 43 14.13 -1.68 -8.22
CA PRO A 43 12.68 -1.65 -8.32
C PRO A 43 12.14 -2.70 -7.34
N LEU A 44 11.36 -2.24 -6.35
CA LEU A 44 10.64 -3.10 -5.42
C LEU A 44 9.70 -4.09 -6.14
N VAL A 45 9.37 -3.79 -7.40
CA VAL A 45 8.60 -4.64 -8.30
C VAL A 45 9.59 -5.28 -9.24
N GLN A 46 9.82 -6.58 -9.09
CA GLN A 46 10.64 -7.35 -10.02
C GLN A 46 9.82 -7.69 -11.27
N ASP A 47 10.50 -8.02 -12.37
CA ASP A 47 9.88 -8.42 -13.64
C ASP A 47 9.04 -9.70 -13.45
N GLY A 48 7.75 -9.51 -13.19
CA GLY A 48 6.71 -10.52 -13.13
C GLY A 48 5.49 -10.08 -13.95
N ASP A 49 4.37 -10.79 -13.86
CA ASP A 49 3.14 -10.37 -14.56
C ASP A 49 2.62 -9.04 -13.98
N PRO A 50 2.68 -7.94 -14.75
CA PRO A 50 2.25 -6.62 -14.27
C PRO A 50 0.76 -6.59 -13.96
N GLY A 51 -0.07 -7.45 -14.59
CA GLY A 51 -1.51 -7.51 -14.33
C GLY A 51 -1.84 -8.03 -12.93
N SER A 52 -1.22 -9.15 -12.54
CA SER A 52 -1.38 -9.76 -11.21
C SER A 52 -0.85 -8.86 -10.10
N TYR A 53 0.30 -8.21 -10.32
CA TYR A 53 0.86 -7.24 -9.39
C TYR A 53 -0.07 -6.02 -9.21
N CYS A 54 -0.54 -5.42 -10.31
CA CYS A 54 -1.47 -4.28 -10.24
C CYS A 54 -2.77 -4.65 -9.51
N SER A 55 -3.28 -5.86 -9.74
CA SER A 55 -4.51 -6.35 -9.09
C SER A 55 -4.33 -6.55 -7.60
N LEU A 56 -3.24 -7.20 -7.17
CA LEU A 56 -2.86 -7.35 -5.75
C LEU A 56 -2.71 -5.99 -5.07
N VAL A 57 -1.93 -5.10 -5.69
CA VAL A 57 -1.64 -3.78 -5.13
C VAL A 57 -2.88 -2.90 -5.04
N ALA A 58 -3.80 -3.01 -5.99
CA ALA A 58 -5.07 -2.30 -5.97
C ALA A 58 -6.01 -2.77 -4.83
N GLN A 59 -5.82 -4.00 -4.33
CA GLN A 59 -6.63 -4.61 -3.28
C GLN A 59 -5.99 -4.57 -1.87
N CYS A 60 -4.79 -3.99 -1.75
CA CYS A 60 -4.06 -3.89 -0.48
C CYS A 60 -4.11 -2.48 0.13
N LEU A 61 -4.32 -2.44 1.45
CA LEU A 61 -4.13 -1.26 2.30
C LEU A 61 -2.95 -1.47 3.26
N VAL A 62 -2.20 -0.41 3.51
CA VAL A 62 -1.08 -0.38 4.45
C VAL A 62 -1.42 0.59 5.56
N GLY A 63 -1.45 0.10 6.80
CA GLY A 63 -1.64 0.88 8.01
C GLY A 63 -0.31 1.08 8.75
N ARG A 64 -0.08 2.29 9.26
CA ARG A 64 1.03 2.63 10.15
C ARG A 64 0.51 2.91 11.55
N LEU A 65 0.96 2.13 12.53
CA LEU A 65 0.72 2.37 13.94
C LEU A 65 1.59 3.53 14.45
N ALA A 66 1.18 4.15 15.56
CA ALA A 66 1.91 5.26 16.17
C ALA A 66 3.36 4.88 16.54
N ASP A 67 3.61 3.60 16.85
CA ASP A 67 4.92 3.08 17.25
C ASP A 67 5.75 2.52 16.07
N SER A 68 5.52 3.01 14.85
CA SER A 68 6.27 2.62 13.63
C SER A 68 6.06 1.18 13.12
N LEU A 69 5.10 0.44 13.66
CA LEU A 69 4.69 -0.85 13.13
C LEU A 69 3.85 -0.68 11.86
N ILE A 70 4.16 -1.45 10.82
CA ILE A 70 3.45 -1.46 9.53
C ILE A 70 2.61 -2.75 9.45
N SER A 71 1.31 -2.60 9.16
CA SER A 71 0.38 -3.73 8.97
C SER A 71 -0.24 -3.65 7.58
N VAL A 72 -0.34 -4.78 6.88
CA VAL A 72 -0.90 -4.86 5.52
C VAL A 72 -2.20 -5.66 5.55
N TRP A 73 -3.25 -5.12 4.95
CA TRP A 73 -4.59 -5.69 4.93
C TRP A 73 -5.04 -5.95 3.49
N PHE A 74 -5.65 -7.10 3.26
CA PHE A 74 -6.18 -7.54 1.97
C PHE A 74 -7.70 -7.59 2.02
N SER A 75 -8.38 -6.96 1.06
CA SER A 75 -9.83 -7.11 0.89
C SER A 75 -10.09 -8.07 -0.26
N THR A 76 -10.55 -9.28 0.04
CA THR A 76 -11.07 -10.26 -0.93
C THR A 76 -12.39 -9.79 -1.55
#